data_AF-A0A1V8SJR7-F1
#
_entry.id   AF-A0A1V8SJR7-F1
#
_cell.length_a   1.000
_cell.length_b   1.000
_cell.length_c   1.000
_cell.angle_alpha   90.00
_cell.angle_beta   90.00
_cell.angle_gamma   90.00
#
_symmetry.space_group_name_H-M   'P 1'
#
loop_
_entity.id
_entity.type
_entity.pdbx_description
1 polymer ?
#
loop_
_entity_poly.entity_id
_entity_poly.type
_entity_poly.pdbx_seq_one_letter_code
_entity_poly.pdbx_strand_id
1 'polypeptide(L)'
;MHGFDLGETGLAFLSCQVGATVGLMLYFSYLHWYMIPDKLRNGLREQEHRLVPAMNGSWLLPVGLFLFAWTPRPDIHWIVPLIGVVIFVTGFYLVMQGLFVYLPLSYPQYAASLFSGNDVCRSAFAAGAIAFARPMFLRLGVARGVALLGGLTGMGIIGMICLYIYGKRLRKMSTFAQG
;
A
#
# COMPACT_ATOMS: atom_id res chain seq x y z
N MET A 1 -23.86 -1.98 12.93
CA MET A 1 -22.65 -2.78 12.66
C MET A 1 -22.98 -4.18 13.14
N HIS A 2 -22.59 -5.24 12.44
CA HIS A 2 -22.90 -6.61 12.86
C HIS A 2 -22.43 -6.73 14.32
N GLY A 3 -23.22 -7.32 15.22
CA GLY A 3 -22.90 -7.40 16.65
C GLY A 3 -21.71 -8.32 16.87
N PHE A 4 -20.52 -7.84 16.49
CA PHE A 4 -19.31 -8.64 16.33
C PHE A 4 -18.94 -9.27 17.67
N ASP A 5 -18.96 -10.60 17.72
CA ASP A 5 -18.47 -11.34 18.89
C ASP A 5 -16.93 -11.22 18.97
N LEU A 6 -16.35 -11.50 20.14
CA LEU A 6 -14.90 -11.35 20.37
C LEU A 6 -14.07 -12.17 19.35
N GLY A 7 -14.60 -13.32 18.92
CA GLY A 7 -14.00 -14.17 17.89
C GLY A 7 -14.01 -13.57 16.48
N GLU A 8 -15.04 -12.81 16.12
CA GLU A 8 -15.13 -12.18 14.80
C GLU A 8 -14.20 -10.96 14.69
N THR A 9 -13.89 -10.31 15.81
CA THR A 9 -12.81 -9.30 15.88
C THR A 9 -11.44 -9.96 15.70
N GLY A 10 -11.24 -11.17 16.24
CA GLY A 10 -10.02 -11.98 16.03
C GLY A 10 -9.82 -12.38 14.56
N LEU A 11 -10.90 -12.70 13.84
CA LEU A 11 -10.86 -12.99 12.40
C LEU A 11 -10.34 -11.81 11.56
N ALA A 12 -10.66 -10.57 11.95
CA ALA A 12 -10.12 -9.38 11.28
C ALA A 12 -8.59 -9.31 11.42
N PHE A 13 -8.03 -9.59 12.59
CA PHE A 13 -6.58 -9.65 12.77
C PHE A 13 -5.94 -10.81 11.99
N LEU A 14 -6.60 -11.98 11.95
CA LEU A 14 -6.12 -13.13 11.18
C LEU A 14 -6.06 -12.80 9.68
N SER A 15 -7.05 -12.07 9.16
CA SER A 15 -7.08 -11.64 7.75
C SER A 15 -5.91 -10.73 7.38
N CYS A 16 -5.47 -9.85 8.29
CA CYS A 16 -4.26 -9.04 8.09
C CYS A 16 -3.01 -9.91 7.99
N GLN A 17 -2.89 -10.94 8.84
CA GLN A 17 -1.76 -11.87 8.79
C GLN A 17 -1.72 -12.63 7.45
N VAL A 18 -2.87 -13.13 7.00
CA VAL A 18 -3.00 -13.83 5.71
C VAL A 18 -2.62 -12.90 4.55
N GLY A 19 -3.10 -11.65 4.56
CA GLY A 19 -2.73 -10.65 3.55
C GLY A 19 -1.22 -10.36 3.50
N ALA A 20 -0.56 -10.30 4.66
CA ALA A 20 0.89 -10.15 4.72
C ALA A 20 1.63 -11.37 4.14
N THR A 21 1.19 -12.58 4.46
CA THR A 21 1.78 -13.82 3.92
C THR A 21 1.59 -13.93 2.40
N VAL A 22 0.40 -13.60 1.89
CA VAL A 22 0.12 -13.58 0.45
C VAL A 22 0.95 -12.52 -0.26
N GLY A 23 1.06 -11.32 0.31
CA GLY A 23 1.93 -10.26 -0.19
C GLY A 23 3.40 -10.67 -0.26
N LEU A 24 3.88 -11.39 0.76
CA LEU A 24 5.23 -11.96 0.78
C LEU A 24 5.43 -12.99 -0.34
N MET A 25 4.50 -13.94 -0.50
CA MET A 25 4.56 -14.95 -1.55
C MET A 25 4.55 -14.32 -2.96
N LEU A 26 3.67 -13.34 -3.18
CA LEU A 26 3.63 -12.59 -4.45
C LEU A 26 4.95 -11.85 -4.71
N TYR A 27 5.51 -11.19 -3.70
CA TYR A 27 6.79 -10.51 -3.85
C TYR A 27 7.96 -11.47 -4.14
N PHE A 28 8.03 -12.60 -3.44
CA PHE A 28 9.03 -13.64 -3.70
C PHE A 28 8.88 -14.25 -5.09
N SER A 29 7.64 -14.54 -5.51
CA SER A 29 7.38 -15.06 -6.86
C SER A 29 7.82 -14.06 -7.94
N TYR A 30 7.54 -12.76 -7.75
CA TYR A 30 8.01 -11.69 -8.64
C TYR A 30 9.54 -11.59 -8.66
N LEU A 31 10.19 -11.70 -7.50
CA LEU A 31 11.65 -11.72 -7.42
C LEU A 31 12.22 -12.90 -8.19
N HIS A 32 11.65 -14.09 -7.98
CA HIS A 32 12.18 -15.34 -8.51
C HIS A 32 11.99 -15.48 -10.02
N TRP A 33 10.82 -15.07 -10.53
CA TRP A 33 10.48 -15.17 -11.96
C TRP A 33 10.90 -13.97 -12.80
N TYR A 34 10.98 -12.77 -12.23
CA TYR A 34 11.23 -11.56 -13.04
C TYR A 34 12.61 -10.95 -12.72
N MET A 35 12.94 -10.77 -11.44
CA MET A 35 14.13 -10.01 -11.06
C MET A 35 15.43 -10.83 -11.14
N ILE A 36 15.41 -12.12 -10.84
CA ILE A 36 16.60 -13.00 -10.93
C ILE A 36 16.98 -13.31 -12.38
N PRO A 37 16.07 -13.75 -13.26
CA PRO A 37 16.43 -14.04 -14.65
C PRO A 37 16.77 -12.78 -15.44
N ASP A 38 16.13 -11.63 -15.16
CA ASP A 38 16.46 -10.37 -15.86
C ASP A 38 17.81 -9.79 -15.42
N LYS A 39 18.18 -9.92 -14.13
CA LYS A 39 19.55 -9.61 -13.66
C LYS A 39 20.60 -10.51 -14.32
N LEU A 40 20.27 -11.80 -14.50
CA LEU A 40 21.18 -12.78 -15.10
C LEU A 40 21.36 -12.55 -16.61
N ARG A 41 20.34 -12.00 -17.30
CA ARG A 41 20.37 -11.76 -18.76
C ARG A 41 20.86 -10.37 -19.18
N ASN A 42 20.61 -9.33 -18.40
CA ASN A 42 20.82 -7.93 -18.82
C ASN A 42 21.71 -7.08 -17.88
N GLY A 43 22.30 -7.66 -16.83
CA GLY A 43 23.11 -6.93 -15.85
C GLY A 43 22.29 -6.05 -14.89
N LEU A 44 22.95 -5.10 -14.21
CA LEU A 44 22.31 -4.15 -13.27
C LEU A 44 21.47 -3.09 -14.02
N ARG A 45 20.24 -3.43 -14.40
CA ARG A 45 19.29 -2.48 -15.02
C ARG A 45 18.84 -1.38 -14.03
N GLU A 46 18.41 -0.25 -14.60
CA GLU A 46 17.94 0.96 -13.92
C GLU A 46 17.02 0.66 -12.72
N GLN A 47 17.21 1.43 -11.64
CA GLN A 47 16.54 1.25 -10.34
C GLN A 47 15.00 1.32 -10.40
N GLU A 48 14.45 1.89 -11.48
CA GLU A 48 13.01 2.06 -11.70
C GLU A 48 12.27 0.76 -12.08
N HIS A 49 12.95 -0.25 -12.62
CA HIS A 49 12.34 -1.57 -12.85
C HIS A 49 11.95 -2.28 -11.55
N ARG A 50 12.53 -1.85 -10.42
CA ARG A 50 12.17 -2.35 -9.08
C ARG A 50 10.94 -1.68 -8.48
N LEU A 51 10.45 -0.59 -9.10
CA LEU A 51 9.20 0.09 -8.70
C LEU A 51 7.95 -0.54 -9.32
N VAL A 52 8.11 -1.39 -10.35
CA VAL A 52 7.02 -2.12 -11.01
C VAL A 52 6.12 -2.91 -10.04
N PRO A 53 6.63 -3.66 -9.03
CA PRO A 53 5.78 -4.32 -8.05
C PRO A 53 5.01 -3.33 -7.16
N ALA A 54 5.57 -2.16 -6.85
CA ALA A 54 4.87 -1.10 -6.12
C ALA A 54 3.77 -0.45 -6.98
N MET A 55 3.98 -0.33 -8.29
CA MET A 55 2.94 0.12 -9.22
C MET A 55 1.75 -0.84 -9.21
N ASN A 56 1.99 -2.14 -9.35
CA ASN A 56 0.93 -3.15 -9.30
C ASN A 56 0.24 -3.14 -7.93
N GLY A 57 0.99 -3.03 -6.83
CA GLY A 57 0.46 -2.89 -5.48
C GLY A 57 -0.47 -1.69 -5.34
N SER A 58 -0.14 -0.54 -5.96
CA SER A 58 -0.93 0.69 -5.88
C SER A 58 -2.38 0.53 -6.38
N TRP A 59 -2.61 -0.33 -7.38
CA TRP A 59 -3.96 -0.64 -7.88
C TRP A 59 -4.76 -1.53 -6.93
N LEU A 60 -4.10 -2.41 -6.18
CA LEU A 60 -4.78 -3.30 -5.22
C LEU A 60 -5.32 -2.53 -4.01
N LEU A 61 -4.68 -1.43 -3.59
CA LEU A 61 -5.13 -0.65 -2.43
C LEU A 61 -6.57 -0.10 -2.58
N PRO A 62 -6.92 0.69 -3.62
CA PRO A 62 -8.27 1.20 -3.76
C PRO A 62 -9.26 0.09 -4.08
N VAL A 63 -8.87 -0.96 -4.81
CA VAL A 63 -9.75 -2.11 -5.06
C VAL A 63 -10.16 -2.76 -3.74
N GLY A 64 -9.23 -2.98 -2.80
CA GLY A 64 -9.54 -3.50 -1.47
C GLY A 64 -10.43 -2.58 -0.64
N LEU A 65 -10.18 -1.26 -0.69
CA LEU A 65 -10.98 -0.25 0.02
C LEU A 65 -12.39 -0.11 -0.55
N PHE A 66 -12.57 -0.12 -1.87
CA PHE A 66 -13.88 -0.05 -2.52
C PHE A 66 -14.70 -1.31 -2.25
N LEU A 67 -14.05 -2.48 -2.25
CA LEU A 67 -14.68 -3.73 -1.86
C LEU A 67 -15.14 -3.62 -0.39
N PHE A 68 -14.26 -3.22 0.54
CA PHE A 68 -14.64 -3.01 1.93
C PHE A 68 -15.71 -1.93 2.15
N ALA A 69 -15.82 -0.92 1.27
CA ALA A 69 -16.81 0.15 1.39
C ALA A 69 -18.23 -0.30 1.03
N TRP A 70 -18.37 -1.22 0.07
CA TRP A 70 -19.66 -1.67 -0.45
C TRP A 70 -20.19 -2.95 0.20
N THR A 71 -19.34 -3.68 0.89
CA THR A 71 -19.70 -4.94 1.56
C THR A 71 -20.28 -4.84 2.98
N PRO A 72 -20.24 -3.73 3.76
CA PRO A 72 -20.78 -3.69 5.11
C PRO A 72 -22.31 -3.50 5.10
N ARG A 73 -23.03 -4.38 4.41
CA ARG A 73 -24.49 -4.50 4.38
C ARG A 73 -24.91 -5.73 5.19
N PRO A 74 -26.03 -5.69 5.91
CA PRO A 74 -26.53 -6.84 6.69
C PRO A 74 -26.85 -8.07 5.83
N ASP A 75 -27.02 -7.90 4.52
CA ASP A 75 -27.35 -8.96 3.57
C ASP A 75 -26.13 -9.72 3.02
N ILE A 76 -24.90 -9.29 3.34
CA ILE A 76 -23.67 -9.85 2.75
C ILE A 76 -22.86 -10.59 3.83
N HIS A 77 -22.40 -11.81 3.50
CA HIS A 77 -21.55 -12.61 4.39
C HIS A 77 -20.32 -11.84 4.90
N TRP A 78 -20.08 -11.94 6.21
CA TRP A 78 -18.97 -11.34 6.96
C TRP A 78 -17.56 -11.64 6.40
N ILE A 79 -17.41 -12.65 5.54
CA ILE A 79 -16.15 -13.01 4.90
C ILE A 79 -15.75 -12.07 3.76
N VAL A 80 -16.73 -11.50 3.05
CA VAL A 80 -16.48 -10.63 1.90
C VAL A 80 -15.73 -9.34 2.30
N PRO A 81 -16.05 -8.63 3.41
CA PRO A 81 -15.27 -7.46 3.81
C PRO A 81 -13.86 -7.86 4.27
N LEU A 82 -13.68 -9.05 4.87
CA LEU A 82 -12.35 -9.58 5.23
C LEU A 82 -11.47 -9.80 3.99
N ILE A 83 -12.03 -10.29 2.88
CA ILE A 83 -11.30 -10.42 1.61
C ILE A 83 -10.83 -9.05 1.11
N GLY A 84 -11.66 -8.01 1.24
CA GLY A 84 -11.27 -6.63 0.90
C GLY A 84 -10.08 -6.13 1.72
N VAL A 85 -10.06 -6.45 3.02
CA VAL A 85 -8.92 -6.14 3.92
C VAL A 85 -7.66 -6.91 3.50
N VAL A 86 -7.77 -8.20 3.17
CA VAL A 86 -6.64 -9.01 2.68
C VAL A 86 -6.02 -8.39 1.44
N ILE A 87 -6.84 -7.98 0.46
CA ILE A 87 -6.38 -7.34 -0.78
C ILE A 87 -5.69 -6.02 -0.48
N PHE A 88 -6.27 -5.19 0.40
CA PHE A 88 -5.68 -3.92 0.82
C PHE A 88 -4.31 -4.12 1.48
N VAL A 89 -4.21 -5.04 2.45
CA VAL A 89 -2.96 -5.34 3.16
C VAL A 89 -1.89 -5.90 2.22
N THR A 90 -2.28 -6.75 1.28
CA THR A 90 -1.39 -7.30 0.24
C THR A 90 -0.81 -6.18 -0.62
N GLY A 91 -1.64 -5.26 -1.09
CA GLY A 91 -1.19 -4.11 -1.89
C GLY A 91 -0.29 -3.16 -1.10
N PHE A 92 -0.65 -2.86 0.16
CA PHE A 92 0.17 -2.03 1.04
C PHE A 92 1.56 -2.63 1.28
N TYR A 93 1.63 -3.94 1.48
CA TYR A 93 2.88 -4.67 1.65
C TYR A 93 3.81 -4.54 0.43
N LEU A 94 3.26 -4.70 -0.79
CA LEU A 94 4.02 -4.56 -2.04
C LEU A 94 4.57 -3.14 -2.23
N VAL A 95 3.79 -2.11 -1.88
CA VAL A 95 4.23 -0.71 -1.97
C VAL A 95 5.35 -0.41 -0.97
N MET A 96 5.20 -0.85 0.29
CA MET A 96 6.23 -0.67 1.31
C MET A 96 7.53 -1.40 0.96
N GLN A 97 7.45 -2.63 0.46
CA GLN A 97 8.64 -3.36 0.00
C GLN A 97 9.35 -2.65 -1.16
N GLY A 98 8.60 -2.13 -2.12
CA GLY A 98 9.17 -1.32 -3.20
C GLY A 98 9.92 -0.09 -2.67
N LEU A 99 9.36 0.60 -1.68
CA LEU A 99 10.01 1.73 -1.02
C LEU A 99 11.31 1.31 -0.32
N PHE A 100 11.29 0.22 0.45
CA PHE A 100 12.46 -0.30 1.17
C PHE A 100 13.61 -0.66 0.24
N VAL A 101 13.33 -1.15 -0.97
CA VAL A 101 14.36 -1.46 -1.96
C VAL A 101 14.82 -0.21 -2.72
N TYR A 102 13.90 0.71 -3.06
CA TYR A 102 14.19 1.87 -3.89
C TYR A 102 14.98 2.98 -3.17
N LEU A 103 14.63 3.26 -1.91
CA LEU A 103 15.21 4.35 -1.12
C LEU A 103 16.73 4.20 -0.88
N PRO A 104 17.24 3.04 -0.40
CA PRO A 104 18.68 2.88 -0.18
C PRO A 104 19.47 2.79 -1.48
N LEU A 105 18.84 2.37 -2.58
CA LEU A 105 19.48 2.37 -3.90
C LEU A 105 19.62 3.77 -4.47
N SER A 106 18.67 4.66 -4.21
CA SER A 106 18.68 6.03 -4.75
C SER A 106 19.42 7.04 -3.86
N TYR A 107 19.39 6.83 -2.54
CA TYR A 107 19.98 7.74 -1.55
C TYR A 107 20.62 6.96 -0.39
N PRO A 108 21.72 6.22 -0.61
CA PRO A 108 22.32 5.36 0.42
C PRO A 108 22.73 6.12 1.68
N GLN A 109 23.25 7.35 1.54
CA GLN A 109 23.68 8.17 2.69
C GLN A 109 22.52 8.77 3.50
N TYR A 110 21.35 8.98 2.88
CA TYR A 110 20.18 9.58 3.53
C TYR A 110 19.04 8.57 3.74
N ALA A 111 19.25 7.29 3.44
CA ALA A 111 18.21 6.26 3.49
C ALA A 111 17.54 6.18 4.87
N ALA A 112 18.35 6.17 5.94
CA ALA A 112 17.84 6.13 7.31
C ALA A 112 16.98 7.35 7.67
N SER A 113 17.41 8.55 7.26
CA SER A 113 16.64 9.78 7.49
C SER A 113 15.34 9.77 6.69
N LEU A 114 15.38 9.33 5.43
CA LEU A 114 14.18 9.24 4.58
C LEU A 114 13.18 8.21 5.12
N PHE A 115 13.63 7.06 5.65
CA PHE A 115 12.76 6.09 6.32
C PHE A 115 12.11 6.69 7.56
N SER A 116 12.90 7.35 8.43
CA SER A 116 12.36 8.00 9.61
C SER A 116 11.35 9.11 9.26
N GLY A 117 11.63 9.90 8.22
CA GLY A 117 10.72 10.93 7.73
C GLY A 117 9.42 10.34 7.18
N ASN A 118 9.51 9.24 6.43
CA ASN A 118 8.34 8.52 5.96
C ASN A 118 7.47 8.01 7.12
N ASP A 119 8.09 7.39 8.13
CA ASP A 119 7.37 6.89 9.30
C ASP A 119 6.72 8.01 10.12
N VAL A 120 7.40 9.15 10.27
CA VAL A 120 6.82 10.33 10.95
C VAL A 120 5.64 10.89 10.17
N CYS A 121 5.78 11.10 8.86
CA CYS A 121 4.67 11.58 8.02
C CYS A 121 3.48 10.63 8.09
N ARG A 122 3.70 9.32 7.91
CA ARG A 122 2.66 8.30 7.97
C ARG A 122 1.96 8.29 9.33
N SER A 123 2.72 8.35 10.42
CA SER A 123 2.17 8.36 11.78
C SER A 123 1.39 9.65 12.07
N ALA A 124 1.87 10.80 11.59
CA ALA A 124 1.17 12.08 11.71
C ALA A 124 -0.16 12.07 10.93
N PHE A 125 -0.17 11.53 9.71
CA PHE A 125 -1.42 11.32 8.95
C PHE A 125 -2.37 10.36 9.65
N ALA A 126 -1.87 9.27 10.22
CA ALA A 126 -2.70 8.33 10.98
C ALA A 126 -3.30 8.99 12.23
N ALA A 127 -2.52 9.78 12.98
CA ALA A 127 -3.00 10.53 14.14
C ALA A 127 -4.09 11.55 13.75
N GLY A 128 -3.87 12.29 12.66
CA GLY A 128 -4.89 13.18 12.09
C GLY A 128 -6.14 12.42 11.68
N ALA A 129 -6.00 11.32 10.94
CA ALA A 129 -7.11 10.50 10.49
C ALA A 129 -7.93 9.96 11.67
N ILE A 130 -7.31 9.50 12.76
CA ILE A 130 -8.01 9.04 13.97
C ILE A 130 -8.79 10.18 14.63
N ALA A 131 -8.21 11.36 14.73
CA ALA A 131 -8.88 12.53 15.32
C ALA A 131 -10.13 12.94 14.53
N PHE A 132 -10.08 12.87 13.19
CA PHE A 132 -11.20 13.21 12.32
C PHE A 132 -12.14 12.03 12.01
N ALA A 133 -11.74 10.78 12.28
CA ALA A 133 -12.52 9.59 11.97
C ALA A 133 -13.85 9.56 12.72
N ARG A 134 -13.86 9.88 14.02
CA ARG A 134 -15.08 9.83 14.84
C ARG A 134 -16.20 10.75 14.30
N PRO A 135 -15.98 12.06 14.07
CA PRO A 135 -17.02 12.93 13.50
C PRO A 135 -17.36 12.56 12.06
N MET A 136 -16.39 12.08 11.27
CA MET A 136 -16.61 11.65 9.89
C MET A 136 -17.55 10.45 9.80
N PHE A 137 -17.32 9.40 10.60
CA PHE A 137 -18.17 8.21 10.59
C PHE A 137 -19.56 8.48 11.15
N LEU A 138 -19.69 9.35 12.16
CA LEU A 138 -20.98 9.74 12.73
C LEU A 138 -21.87 10.52 11.73
N ARG A 139 -21.29 11.36 10.87
CA ARG A 139 -22.05 12.17 9.90
C ARG A 139 -22.26 11.49 8.55
N LEU A 140 -21.27 10.74 8.07
CA LEU A 140 -21.26 10.24 6.69
C LEU A 140 -21.64 8.75 6.60
N GLY A 141 -21.53 8.01 7.69
CA GLY A 141 -21.70 6.56 7.71
C GLY A 141 -20.50 5.80 7.17
N VAL A 142 -20.41 4.52 7.52
CA VAL A 142 -19.25 3.65 7.23
C VAL A 142 -18.99 3.50 5.74
N ALA A 143 -20.02 3.19 4.94
CA ALA A 143 -19.87 2.93 3.52
C ALA A 143 -19.33 4.14 2.74
N ARG A 144 -19.88 5.34 2.98
CA ARG A 144 -19.44 6.58 2.33
C ARG A 144 -18.07 7.03 2.84
N GLY A 145 -17.79 6.85 4.14
CA GLY A 145 -16.50 7.17 4.72
C GLY A 145 -15.36 6.35 4.11
N VAL A 146 -15.55 5.03 4.00
CA VAL A 146 -14.55 4.14 3.37
C VAL A 146 -14.43 4.40 1.87
N ALA A 147 -15.53 4.69 1.16
CA ALA A 147 -15.45 5.04 -0.27
C ALA A 147 -14.66 6.34 -0.53
N LEU A 148 -14.78 7.34 0.35
CA LEU A 148 -13.94 8.55 0.28
C LEU A 148 -12.46 8.21 0.51
N LEU A 149 -12.13 7.35 1.48
CA LEU A 149 -10.77 6.88 1.71
C LEU A 149 -10.23 6.07 0.51
N GLY A 150 -11.09 5.26 -0.12
CA GLY A 150 -10.79 4.56 -1.37
C GLY A 150 -10.50 5.53 -2.51
N GLY A 151 -11.30 6.58 -2.66
CA GLY A 151 -11.08 7.64 -3.64
C GLY A 151 -9.79 8.44 -3.42
N LEU A 152 -9.48 8.78 -2.16
CA LEU A 152 -8.22 9.44 -1.78
C LEU A 152 -7.02 8.55 -2.11
N THR A 153 -7.15 7.25 -1.86
CA THR A 153 -6.12 6.25 -2.17
C THR A 153 -5.97 6.05 -3.68
N GLY A 154 -7.07 6.15 -4.43
CA GLY A 154 -7.08 6.21 -5.90
C GLY A 154 -6.31 7.42 -6.45
N MET A 155 -6.40 8.59 -5.82
CA MET A 155 -5.51 9.72 -6.16
C MET A 155 -4.04 9.41 -5.83
N GLY A 156 -3.78 8.61 -4.80
CA GLY A 156 -2.44 8.08 -4.51
C GLY A 156 -1.84 7.23 -5.64
N ILE A 157 -2.67 6.52 -6.42
CA ILE A 157 -2.22 5.82 -7.65
C ILE A 157 -1.64 6.82 -8.64
N ILE A 158 -2.33 7.96 -8.87
CA ILE A 158 -1.84 9.01 -9.77
C ILE A 158 -0.49 9.52 -9.26
N GLY A 159 -0.33 9.69 -7.95
CA GLY A 159 0.95 10.03 -7.33
C GLY A 159 2.06 9.01 -7.61
N MET A 160 1.76 7.70 -7.53
CA MET A 160 2.73 6.65 -7.84
C MET A 160 3.05 6.51 -9.32
N ILE A 161 2.06 6.67 -10.20
CA ILE A 161 2.27 6.71 -11.66
C ILE A 161 3.11 7.95 -12.02
N CYS A 162 2.83 9.10 -11.42
CA CYS A 162 3.65 10.29 -11.57
C CYS A 162 5.08 10.05 -11.07
N LEU A 163 5.28 9.38 -9.93
CA LEU A 163 6.63 9.03 -9.46
C LEU A 163 7.33 8.03 -10.39
N TYR A 164 6.61 7.12 -11.04
CA TYR A 164 7.19 6.18 -11.99
C TYR A 164 7.60 6.86 -13.31
N ILE A 165 6.76 7.77 -13.84
CA ILE A 165 7.01 8.46 -15.11
C ILE A 165 7.99 9.63 -14.93
N TYR A 166 7.83 10.41 -13.86
CA TYR A 166 8.64 11.59 -13.56
C TYR A 166 9.79 11.29 -12.59
N GLY A 167 9.97 10.05 -12.12
CA GLY A 167 11.06 9.63 -11.24
C GLY A 167 12.43 10.03 -11.77
N LYS A 168 12.72 9.71 -13.04
CA LYS A 168 13.93 10.16 -13.77
C LYS A 168 14.12 11.68 -13.75
N ARG A 169 13.03 12.46 -13.83
CA ARG A 169 13.05 13.92 -13.92
C ARG A 169 13.20 14.59 -12.54
N LEU A 170 12.52 14.03 -11.52
CA LEU A 170 12.63 14.45 -10.13
C LEU A 170 14.01 14.12 -9.55
N ARG A 171 14.58 12.98 -9.96
CA ARG A 171 15.95 12.57 -9.59
C ARG A 171 16.99 13.47 -10.24
N LYS A 172 16.83 13.85 -11.51
CA LYS A 172 17.68 14.85 -12.19
C LYS A 172 17.62 16.25 -11.58
N MET A 173 16.54 16.61 -10.88
CA MET A 173 16.37 17.90 -10.22
C MET A 173 16.82 17.91 -8.75
N SER A 174 17.11 16.74 -8.16
CA SER A 174 17.55 16.63 -6.77
C SER A 174 19.07 16.71 -6.68
N THR A 175 19.59 17.77 -6.07
CA THR A 175 21.01 17.98 -5.74
C THR A 175 21.62 16.84 -4.90
N PHE A 176 20.80 15.98 -4.28
CA PHE A 176 21.23 14.89 -3.42
C PHE A 176 21.13 13.49 -4.05
N ALA A 177 20.60 13.38 -5.28
CA ALA A 177 20.48 12.09 -5.96
C ALA A 177 21.82 11.68 -6.59
N GLN A 178 22.45 10.63 -6.07
CA GLN A 178 23.57 9.99 -6.75
C GLN A 178 23.06 8.80 -7.57
N GLY A 179 23.32 8.84 -8.88
CA GLY A 179 22.95 7.81 -9.87
C GLY A 179 21.99 8.34 -10.91
#